data_AF-A0A8T4F4J3-F1
#
_entry.id   AF-A0A8T4F4J3-F1
#
_cell.length_a   1.000
_cell.length_b   1.000
_cell.length_c   1.000
_cell.angle_alpha   90.00
_cell.angle_beta   90.00
_cell.angle_gamma   90.00
#
_symmetry.space_group_name_H-M   'P 1'
#
loop_
_entity.id
_entity.type
_entity.pdbx_description
1 polymer ?
#
loop_
_entity_poly.entity_id
_entity_poly.type
_entity_poly.pdbx_seq_one_letter_code
_entity_poly.pdbx_strand_id
1 'polypeptide(L)'
;MKTLREYVEARILSPDDLRGALQLAMRLEFATIPPYLCAEWSITHDPDHTRAVLHRVVVQEMHHFALAGNLLTAVGGRPSVAHADFLLDYPANTLPGGIPLDPPVDLKPLNKDQLAVFMQIEHPNFPPVALFEASPPPTIGAFYDTIIETFRETEPEIDPDALAVDVPLAPPIRTVADAIKTIDRIKSEGEGVPGSPDAPANEGMSHAHYYLFKELFVQKRLVKVGDDFSFSGAPITLPGINDFAPSTAEPELSLNFRRVLTGLMTSLESCWTTPGAEPDVSTMFELRSAGQELIGQGVTPEFTWLDPA
;
A
#
# COMPACT_ATOMS: atom_id res chain seq x y z
N MET A 1 13.97 10.20 10.37
CA MET A 1 13.20 10.50 9.15
C MET A 1 12.15 11.55 9.50
N LYS A 2 11.90 12.53 8.63
CA LYS A 2 10.81 13.51 8.83
C LYS A 2 9.45 12.81 8.80
N THR A 3 8.49 13.35 9.54
CA THR A 3 7.07 12.97 9.51
C THR A 3 6.39 13.52 8.27
N LEU A 4 5.22 12.95 7.95
CA LEU A 4 4.33 13.44 6.90
C LEU A 4 3.97 14.90 7.13
N ARG A 5 3.66 15.27 8.39
CA ARG A 5 3.38 16.65 8.77
C ARG A 5 4.55 17.58 8.46
N GLU A 6 5.77 17.20 8.80
CA GLU A 6 6.96 18.03 8.54
C GLU A 6 7.19 18.24 7.03
N TYR A 7 6.90 17.24 6.19
CA TYR A 7 6.94 17.41 4.73
C TYR A 7 5.85 18.34 4.23
N VAL A 8 4.59 18.13 4.65
CA VAL A 8 3.44 18.96 4.25
C VAL A 8 3.63 20.42 4.69
N GLU A 9 4.17 20.66 5.89
CA GLU A 9 4.45 22.01 6.40
C GLU A 9 5.57 22.72 5.62
N ALA A 10 6.54 21.96 5.09
CA ALA A 10 7.60 22.53 4.25
C ALA A 10 7.08 23.03 2.89
N ARG A 11 5.95 22.47 2.40
CA ARG A 11 5.30 22.75 1.11
C ARG A 11 6.16 22.38 -0.11
N ILE A 12 7.30 23.04 -0.27
CA ILE A 12 8.27 22.76 -1.33
C ILE A 12 9.51 22.13 -0.72
N LEU A 13 9.83 20.92 -1.16
CA LEU A 13 10.91 20.14 -0.59
C LEU A 13 12.26 20.49 -1.24
N SER A 14 13.32 20.50 -0.42
CA SER A 14 14.70 20.48 -0.93
C SER A 14 14.99 19.16 -1.66
N PRO A 15 16.04 19.05 -2.49
CA PRO A 15 16.38 17.79 -3.14
C PRO A 15 16.58 16.62 -2.16
N ASP A 16 17.19 16.87 -1.00
CA ASP A 16 17.36 15.85 0.05
C ASP A 16 16.02 15.46 0.68
N ASP A 17 15.14 16.43 0.92
CA ASP A 17 13.81 16.17 1.47
C ASP A 17 12.90 15.46 0.47
N LEU A 18 13.02 15.74 -0.83
CA LEU A 18 12.28 15.04 -1.88
C LEU A 18 12.67 13.55 -1.90
N ARG A 19 13.97 13.24 -1.85
CA ARG A 19 14.46 11.86 -1.72
C ARG A 19 13.98 11.21 -0.42
N GLY A 20 14.05 11.93 0.69
CA GLY A 20 13.54 11.46 1.98
C GLY A 20 12.03 11.19 1.98
N ALA A 21 11.25 12.01 1.28
CA ALA A 21 9.81 11.83 1.13
C ALA A 21 9.51 10.59 0.26
N LEU A 22 10.20 10.40 -0.86
CA LEU A 22 9.99 9.22 -1.71
C LEU A 22 10.41 7.91 -1.02
N GLN A 23 11.47 7.94 -0.20
CA GLN A 23 11.84 6.80 0.65
C GLN A 23 10.79 6.51 1.74
N LEU A 24 10.19 7.57 2.32
CA LEU A 24 9.06 7.43 3.23
C LEU A 24 7.83 6.85 2.52
N ALA A 25 7.54 7.31 1.29
CA ALA A 25 6.45 6.81 0.47
C ALA A 25 6.58 5.30 0.27
N MET A 26 7.74 4.82 -0.18
CA MET A 26 8.01 3.37 -0.29
C MET A 26 7.69 2.61 1.01
N ARG A 27 8.12 3.14 2.16
CA ARG A 27 7.87 2.50 3.46
C ARG A 27 6.39 2.50 3.81
N LEU A 28 5.67 3.57 3.49
CA LEU A 28 4.25 3.70 3.74
C LEU A 28 3.44 2.71 2.89
N GLU A 29 3.69 2.65 1.58
CA GLU A 29 3.05 1.68 0.66
C GLU A 29 3.37 0.24 1.07
N PHE A 30 4.59 -0.06 1.51
CA PHE A 30 4.90 -1.40 1.99
C PHE A 30 4.17 -1.75 3.30
N ALA A 31 3.91 -0.76 4.17
CA ALA A 31 3.25 -1.00 5.45
C ALA A 31 1.76 -1.36 5.34
N THR A 32 1.14 -1.20 4.17
CA THR A 32 -0.24 -1.63 3.91
C THR A 32 -0.31 -3.07 3.38
N ILE A 33 0.75 -3.53 2.71
CA ILE A 33 0.80 -4.86 2.07
C ILE A 33 0.62 -6.02 3.08
N PRO A 34 1.38 -6.12 4.19
CA PRO A 34 1.22 -7.21 5.16
C PRO A 34 -0.19 -7.39 5.74
N PRO A 35 -0.85 -6.35 6.28
CA PRO A 35 -2.19 -6.51 6.84
C PRO A 35 -3.23 -6.86 5.76
N TYR A 36 -3.09 -6.32 4.54
CA TYR A 36 -4.00 -6.63 3.43
C TYR A 36 -3.83 -8.09 2.95
N LEU A 37 -2.58 -8.57 2.85
CA LEU A 37 -2.27 -9.98 2.55
C LEU A 37 -2.82 -10.92 3.63
N CYS A 38 -2.65 -10.58 4.91
CA CYS A 38 -3.17 -11.40 6.01
C CYS A 38 -4.69 -11.53 5.94
N ALA A 39 -5.40 -10.43 5.66
CA ALA A 39 -6.84 -10.46 5.43
C ALA A 39 -7.20 -11.31 4.19
N GLU A 40 -6.51 -11.14 3.05
CA GLU A 40 -6.73 -11.92 1.83
C GLU A 40 -6.51 -13.43 2.06
N TRP A 41 -5.43 -13.79 2.73
CA TRP A 41 -5.02 -15.17 2.98
C TRP A 41 -5.92 -15.87 3.99
N SER A 42 -6.55 -15.12 4.90
CA SER A 42 -7.53 -15.66 5.85
C SER A 42 -8.79 -16.22 5.21
N ILE A 43 -9.15 -15.76 4.00
CA ILE A 43 -10.38 -16.17 3.33
C ILE A 43 -10.36 -17.68 3.03
N THR A 44 -11.47 -18.38 3.23
CA THR A 44 -11.64 -19.80 2.91
C THR A 44 -12.78 -20.04 1.91
N HIS A 45 -13.98 -19.55 2.22
CA HIS A 45 -15.16 -19.62 1.35
C HIS A 45 -15.55 -18.21 0.91
N ASP A 46 -15.60 -17.95 -0.39
CA ASP A 46 -15.76 -16.59 -0.93
C ASP A 46 -16.95 -16.48 -1.90
N PRO A 47 -18.17 -16.22 -1.40
CA PRO A 47 -19.39 -16.21 -2.21
C PRO A 47 -19.49 -14.99 -3.15
N ASP A 48 -18.83 -13.87 -2.82
CA ASP A 48 -18.97 -12.58 -3.51
C ASP A 48 -17.63 -12.01 -4.00
N HIS A 49 -16.66 -12.90 -4.26
CA HIS A 49 -15.34 -12.57 -4.82
C HIS A 49 -14.54 -11.52 -4.02
N THR A 50 -14.71 -11.50 -2.70
CA THR A 50 -14.00 -10.61 -1.78
C THR A 50 -12.48 -10.80 -1.85
N ARG A 51 -12.01 -12.04 -2.03
CA ARG A 51 -10.59 -12.33 -2.20
C ARG A 51 -10.03 -11.65 -3.44
N ALA A 52 -10.78 -11.65 -4.54
CA ALA A 52 -10.35 -11.01 -5.78
C ALA A 52 -10.27 -9.48 -5.61
N VAL A 53 -11.15 -8.88 -4.82
CA VAL A 53 -11.09 -7.45 -4.48
C VAL A 53 -9.82 -7.14 -3.67
N LEU A 54 -9.60 -7.84 -2.56
CA LEU A 54 -8.42 -7.64 -1.72
C LEU A 54 -7.12 -7.90 -2.49
N HIS A 55 -7.09 -8.97 -3.29
CA HIS A 55 -5.92 -9.32 -4.08
C HIS A 55 -5.52 -8.20 -5.05
N ARG A 56 -6.49 -7.56 -5.69
CA ARG A 56 -6.19 -6.43 -6.59
C ARG A 56 -5.67 -5.22 -5.83
N VAL A 57 -6.26 -4.89 -4.69
CA VAL A 57 -5.77 -3.79 -3.83
C VAL A 57 -4.33 -4.06 -3.40
N VAL A 58 -4.03 -5.26 -2.88
CA VAL A 58 -2.66 -5.65 -2.50
C VAL A 58 -1.67 -5.52 -3.66
N VAL A 59 -2.05 -5.97 -4.85
CA VAL A 59 -1.19 -5.84 -6.05
C VAL A 59 -0.97 -4.38 -6.42
N GLN A 60 -1.98 -3.52 -6.26
CA GLN A 60 -1.82 -2.08 -6.44
C GLN A 60 -0.86 -1.48 -5.41
N GLU A 61 -0.94 -1.84 -4.14
CA GLU A 61 0.04 -1.42 -3.12
C GLU A 61 1.47 -1.88 -3.46
N MET A 62 1.63 -3.10 -4.01
CA MET A 62 2.93 -3.57 -4.52
C MET A 62 3.42 -2.74 -5.70
N HIS A 63 2.52 -2.33 -6.60
CA HIS A 63 2.84 -1.41 -7.69
C HIS A 63 3.22 -0.02 -7.14
N HIS A 64 2.50 0.50 -6.15
CA HIS A 64 2.77 1.80 -5.54
C HIS A 64 4.12 1.82 -4.85
N PHE A 65 4.44 0.79 -4.07
CA PHE A 65 5.76 0.55 -3.50
C PHE A 65 6.86 0.61 -4.59
N ALA A 66 6.62 -0.08 -5.72
CA ALA A 66 7.59 -0.11 -6.80
C ALA A 66 7.75 1.25 -7.52
N LEU A 67 6.63 1.93 -7.76
CA LEU A 67 6.59 3.25 -8.40
C LEU A 67 7.23 4.34 -7.52
N ALA A 68 7.05 4.29 -6.21
CA ALA A 68 7.75 5.15 -5.26
C ALA A 68 9.28 4.95 -5.32
N GLY A 69 9.73 3.70 -5.46
CA GLY A 69 11.13 3.38 -5.70
C GLY A 69 11.67 3.93 -7.02
N ASN A 70 10.90 3.80 -8.10
CA ASN A 70 11.25 4.34 -9.41
C ASN A 70 11.32 5.88 -9.42
N LEU A 71 10.41 6.54 -8.69
CA LEU A 71 10.47 7.99 -8.49
C LEU A 71 11.74 8.38 -7.73
N LEU A 72 12.09 7.63 -6.68
CA LEU A 72 13.28 7.88 -5.86
C LEU A 72 14.57 7.76 -6.69
N THR A 73 14.71 6.72 -7.50
CA THR A 73 15.89 6.56 -8.37
C THR A 73 15.94 7.64 -9.45
N ALA A 74 14.80 7.99 -10.04
CA ALA A 74 14.70 9.02 -11.08
C ALA A 74 15.20 10.41 -10.64
N VAL A 75 15.08 10.74 -9.34
CA VAL A 75 15.61 12.00 -8.76
C VAL A 75 17.00 11.84 -8.11
N GLY A 76 17.74 10.78 -8.50
CA GLY A 76 19.10 10.50 -8.05
C GLY A 76 19.20 9.92 -6.64
N GLY A 77 18.10 9.43 -6.08
CA GLY A 77 18.08 8.69 -4.82
C GLY A 77 18.44 7.22 -4.97
N ARG A 78 18.64 6.55 -3.84
CA ARG A 78 18.90 5.10 -3.79
C ARG A 78 17.94 4.47 -2.78
N PRO A 79 16.95 3.68 -3.22
CA PRO A 79 16.08 2.94 -2.32
C PRO A 79 16.85 2.10 -1.31
N SER A 80 16.41 2.15 -0.05
CA SER A 80 16.85 1.27 1.02
C SER A 80 15.63 0.64 1.70
N VAL A 81 15.48 -0.67 1.54
CA VAL A 81 14.30 -1.43 1.98
C VAL A 81 14.67 -2.75 2.66
N ALA A 82 15.91 -3.21 2.51
CA ALA A 82 16.41 -4.48 3.02
C ALA A 82 17.00 -4.33 4.44
N HIS A 83 16.19 -3.88 5.40
CA HIS A 83 16.60 -3.78 6.81
C HIS A 83 15.41 -3.75 7.78
N ALA A 84 15.65 -4.07 9.05
CA ALA A 84 14.64 -4.13 10.10
C ALA A 84 13.80 -2.84 10.22
N ASP A 85 14.45 -1.67 10.25
CA ASP A 85 13.76 -0.38 10.40
C ASP A 85 12.82 -0.01 9.24
N PHE A 86 12.88 -0.72 8.11
CA PHE A 86 11.94 -0.51 7.00
C PHE A 86 10.58 -1.16 7.31
N LEU A 87 10.60 -2.36 7.90
CA LEU A 87 9.39 -3.09 8.26
C LEU A 87 8.68 -2.40 9.43
N LEU A 88 7.35 -2.54 9.47
CA LEU A 88 6.52 -2.04 10.55
C LEU A 88 6.28 -3.18 11.56
N ASP A 89 6.45 -2.88 12.84
CA ASP A 89 6.08 -3.81 13.91
C ASP A 89 4.55 -3.72 14.14
N TYR A 90 3.84 -4.83 13.93
CA TYR A 90 2.41 -4.93 14.15
C TYR A 90 2.10 -5.56 15.53
N PRO A 91 1.04 -5.12 16.23
CA PRO A 91 0.15 -4.01 15.90
C PRO A 91 0.81 -2.63 16.02
N ALA A 92 0.44 -1.71 15.14
CA ALA A 92 0.95 -0.34 15.10
C ALA A 92 -0.17 0.70 15.24
N ASN A 93 -0.05 1.60 16.22
CA ASN A 93 -0.94 2.78 16.36
C ASN A 93 -0.50 3.93 15.45
N THR A 94 0.52 3.75 14.63
CA THR A 94 1.09 4.80 13.79
C THR A 94 1.72 4.19 12.55
N LEU A 95 1.33 4.65 11.37
CA LEU A 95 2.00 4.29 10.11
C LEU A 95 3.32 5.05 9.95
N PRO A 96 4.22 4.59 9.05
CA PRO A 96 5.37 5.36 8.64
C PRO A 96 5.01 6.82 8.34
N GLY A 97 5.84 7.75 8.82
CA GLY A 97 5.56 9.18 8.67
C GLY A 97 4.67 9.77 9.77
N GLY A 98 4.27 8.99 10.78
CA GLY A 98 3.60 9.54 11.97
C GLY A 98 2.09 9.70 11.84
N ILE A 99 1.45 8.94 10.94
CA ILE A 99 -0.01 8.97 10.75
C ILE A 99 -0.65 8.15 11.87
N PRO A 100 -1.43 8.77 12.79
CA PRO A 100 -2.03 8.04 13.91
C PRO A 100 -3.17 7.14 13.42
N LEU A 101 -3.24 5.94 14.00
CA LEU A 101 -4.30 4.97 13.80
C LEU A 101 -5.01 4.66 15.12
N ASP A 102 -6.34 4.60 15.09
CA ASP A 102 -7.17 4.22 16.23
C ASP A 102 -8.49 3.61 15.71
N PRO A 103 -8.66 2.28 15.77
CA PRO A 103 -7.75 1.29 16.37
C PRO A 103 -6.44 1.07 15.58
N PRO A 104 -5.41 0.44 16.17
CA PRO A 104 -4.14 0.15 15.47
C PRO A 104 -4.32 -0.80 14.29
N VAL A 105 -3.43 -0.66 13.29
CA VAL A 105 -3.28 -1.67 12.23
C VAL A 105 -2.54 -2.89 12.75
N ASP A 106 -3.01 -4.07 12.36
CA ASP A 106 -2.50 -5.34 12.84
C ASP A 106 -2.61 -6.43 11.77
N LEU A 107 -1.89 -7.54 11.95
CA LEU A 107 -1.96 -8.74 11.12
C LEU A 107 -3.12 -9.60 11.60
N LYS A 108 -4.30 -9.45 10.98
CA LYS A 108 -5.55 -10.10 11.41
C LYS A 108 -6.33 -10.73 10.27
N PRO A 109 -7.19 -11.72 10.56
CA PRO A 109 -8.17 -12.21 9.60
C PRO A 109 -9.10 -11.09 9.12
N LEU A 110 -9.66 -11.27 7.92
CA LEU A 110 -10.66 -10.34 7.40
C LEU A 110 -11.90 -10.32 8.29
N ASN A 111 -12.21 -9.15 8.83
CA ASN A 111 -13.45 -8.86 9.55
C ASN A 111 -13.81 -7.39 9.39
N LYS A 112 -14.95 -6.96 9.95
CA LYS A 112 -15.43 -5.58 9.81
C LYS A 112 -14.54 -4.56 10.51
N ASP A 113 -13.93 -4.92 11.64
CA ASP A 113 -13.04 -4.02 12.38
C ASP A 113 -11.74 -3.80 11.57
N GLN A 114 -11.22 -4.86 10.96
CA GLN A 114 -10.06 -4.79 10.07
C GLN A 114 -10.37 -3.95 8.82
N LEU A 115 -11.56 -4.09 8.22
CA LEU A 115 -11.99 -3.24 7.11
C LEU A 115 -12.13 -1.77 7.51
N ALA A 116 -12.53 -1.48 8.74
CA ALA A 116 -12.59 -0.11 9.25
C ALA A 116 -11.18 0.51 9.37
N VAL A 117 -10.19 -0.27 9.82
CA VAL A 117 -8.78 0.14 9.80
C VAL A 117 -8.30 0.40 8.36
N PHE A 118 -8.61 -0.49 7.41
CA PHE A 118 -8.21 -0.28 6.01
C PHE A 118 -8.82 0.99 5.42
N MET A 119 -10.09 1.27 5.73
CA MET A 119 -10.72 2.53 5.35
C MET A 119 -10.10 3.77 6.03
N GLN A 120 -9.55 3.62 7.24
CA GLN A 120 -8.82 4.70 7.90
C GLN A 120 -7.50 4.99 7.19
N ILE A 121 -6.81 3.96 6.73
CA ILE A 121 -5.56 4.08 5.96
C ILE A 121 -5.83 4.79 4.64
N GLU A 122 -6.83 4.34 3.88
CA GLU A 122 -7.18 4.86 2.55
C GLU A 122 -8.04 6.13 2.58
N HIS A 123 -8.24 6.75 3.74
CA HIS A 123 -9.20 7.84 3.87
C HIS A 123 -8.85 9.01 2.93
N PRO A 124 -9.77 9.43 2.04
CA PRO A 124 -9.48 10.49 1.09
C PRO A 124 -9.15 11.84 1.74
N ASN A 125 -8.27 12.61 1.10
CA ASN A 125 -7.97 14.01 1.48
C ASN A 125 -9.14 14.99 1.18
N PHE A 126 -10.22 14.50 0.57
CA PHE A 126 -11.41 15.25 0.22
C PHE A 126 -12.66 14.57 0.80
N PRO A 127 -13.80 15.26 0.92
CA PRO A 127 -15.04 14.63 1.38
C PRO A 127 -15.37 13.41 0.51
N PRO A 128 -15.44 12.19 1.09
CA PRO A 128 -15.76 11.00 0.30
C PRO A 128 -17.15 11.11 -0.32
N VAL A 129 -17.33 10.56 -1.54
CA VAL A 129 -18.68 10.53 -2.11
C VAL A 129 -19.60 9.65 -1.26
N ALA A 130 -20.88 10.00 -1.23
CA ALA A 130 -21.88 9.38 -0.35
C ALA A 130 -21.68 9.64 1.17
N LEU A 131 -20.81 10.58 1.55
CA LEU A 131 -20.66 11.10 2.92
C LEU A 131 -20.58 12.64 2.91
N PHE A 132 -21.06 13.29 3.97
CA PHE A 132 -20.92 14.73 4.20
C PHE A 132 -20.05 14.94 5.45
N GLU A 133 -18.72 14.83 5.33
CA GLU A 133 -17.79 15.07 6.43
C GLU A 133 -16.78 16.18 6.11
N ALA A 134 -16.24 16.81 7.16
CA ALA A 134 -15.28 17.91 7.09
C ALA A 134 -13.84 17.40 6.84
N SER A 135 -12.98 18.28 6.30
CA SER A 135 -11.61 17.97 5.90
C SER A 135 -10.79 17.28 7.01
N PRO A 136 -10.13 16.15 6.71
CA PRO A 136 -9.37 15.38 7.68
C PRO A 136 -8.00 16.01 8.05
N PRO A 137 -7.34 15.51 9.12
CA PRO A 137 -5.91 15.75 9.39
C PRO A 137 -5.02 15.32 8.21
N PRO A 138 -3.69 15.57 8.22
CA PRO A 138 -2.81 15.25 7.10
C PRO A 138 -2.97 13.79 6.64
N THR A 139 -3.47 13.59 5.43
CA THR A 139 -3.69 12.27 4.83
C THR A 139 -2.51 11.86 3.95
N ILE A 140 -2.51 10.59 3.53
CA ILE A 140 -1.59 10.09 2.49
C ILE A 140 -1.74 10.92 1.20
N GLY A 141 -2.97 11.32 0.84
CA GLY A 141 -3.22 12.24 -0.28
C GLY A 141 -2.53 13.60 -0.14
N ALA A 142 -2.57 14.23 1.05
CA ALA A 142 -1.91 15.52 1.29
C ALA A 142 -0.37 15.45 1.18
N PHE A 143 0.19 14.29 1.55
CA PHE A 143 1.60 14.01 1.37
C PHE A 143 1.99 13.94 -0.11
N TYR A 144 1.24 13.19 -0.90
CA TYR A 144 1.46 13.11 -2.34
C TYR A 144 1.23 14.45 -3.04
N ASP A 145 0.26 15.26 -2.59
CA ASP A 145 0.08 16.62 -3.09
C ASP A 145 1.33 17.48 -2.90
N THR A 146 1.99 17.37 -1.72
CA THR A 146 3.25 18.08 -1.43
C THR A 146 4.37 17.65 -2.38
N ILE A 147 4.48 16.36 -2.67
CA ILE A 147 5.47 15.83 -3.61
C ILE A 147 5.17 16.36 -5.03
N ILE A 148 3.91 16.29 -5.48
CA ILE A 148 3.48 16.82 -6.78
C ILE A 148 3.81 18.32 -6.91
N GLU A 149 3.46 19.12 -5.90
CA GLU A 149 3.77 20.55 -5.87
C GLU A 149 5.28 20.79 -5.95
N THR A 150 6.09 20.01 -5.23
CA THR A 150 7.55 20.09 -5.32
C THR A 150 8.05 19.82 -6.73
N PHE A 151 7.58 18.74 -7.40
CA PHE A 151 7.97 18.44 -8.77
C PHE A 151 7.60 19.57 -9.74
N ARG A 152 6.41 20.18 -9.58
CA ARG A 152 5.93 21.29 -10.42
C ARG A 152 6.76 22.57 -10.24
N GLU A 153 7.06 22.93 -9.00
CA GLU A 153 7.70 24.22 -8.70
C GLU A 153 9.23 24.18 -8.83
N THR A 154 9.84 23.03 -8.59
CA THR A 154 11.31 22.90 -8.61
C THR A 154 11.85 22.32 -9.91
N GLU A 155 11.00 21.66 -10.71
CA GLU A 155 11.38 20.94 -11.93
C GLU A 155 12.70 20.15 -11.76
N PRO A 156 12.75 19.18 -10.82
CA PRO A 156 13.99 18.51 -10.50
C PRO A 156 14.54 17.77 -11.74
N GLU A 157 15.86 17.65 -11.82
CA GLU A 157 16.50 16.84 -12.85
C GLU A 157 16.02 15.38 -12.73
N ILE A 158 15.54 14.83 -13.85
CA ILE A 158 15.08 13.45 -13.96
C ILE A 158 16.12 12.69 -14.77
N ASP A 159 16.70 11.65 -14.17
CA ASP A 159 17.58 10.72 -14.88
C ASP A 159 16.72 9.73 -15.69
N PRO A 160 16.69 9.84 -17.04
CA PRO A 160 15.88 8.96 -17.88
C PRO A 160 16.43 7.52 -17.96
N ASP A 161 17.66 7.31 -17.51
CA ASP A 161 18.38 6.03 -17.51
C ASP A 161 18.46 5.43 -16.10
N ALA A 162 17.76 6.02 -15.12
CA ALA A 162 17.68 5.52 -13.76
C ALA A 162 17.17 4.06 -13.72
N LEU A 163 17.71 3.27 -12.79
CA LEU A 163 17.22 1.92 -12.54
C LEU A 163 15.76 1.97 -12.08
N ALA A 164 14.92 1.12 -12.67
CA ALA A 164 13.50 1.08 -12.39
C ALA A 164 12.97 -0.35 -12.47
N VAL A 165 11.99 -0.64 -11.63
CA VAL A 165 11.17 -1.86 -11.70
C VAL A 165 10.09 -1.63 -12.76
N ASP A 166 9.95 -2.58 -13.70
CA ASP A 166 8.84 -2.53 -14.65
C ASP A 166 7.52 -2.82 -13.93
N VAL A 167 6.58 -1.88 -14.03
CA VAL A 167 5.27 -1.97 -13.41
C VAL A 167 4.22 -2.02 -14.52
N PRO A 168 3.35 -3.04 -14.55
CA PRO A 168 2.31 -3.15 -15.56
C PRO A 168 1.52 -1.84 -15.72
N LEU A 169 1.33 -1.44 -16.98
CA LEU A 169 0.56 -0.26 -17.37
C LEU A 169 1.12 1.08 -16.84
N ALA A 170 2.32 1.11 -16.25
CA ALA A 170 3.04 2.32 -15.90
C ALA A 170 4.12 2.61 -16.96
N PRO A 171 4.09 3.78 -17.62
CA PRO A 171 5.19 4.18 -18.50
C PRO A 171 6.45 4.52 -17.67
N PRO A 172 7.66 4.40 -18.25
CA PRO A 172 8.89 4.84 -17.59
C PRO A 172 8.87 6.34 -17.25
N ILE A 173 9.50 6.69 -16.13
CA ILE A 173 9.60 8.07 -15.64
C ILE A 173 10.80 8.74 -16.29
N ARG A 174 10.58 9.55 -17.34
CA ARG A 174 11.66 10.24 -18.07
C ARG A 174 11.61 11.76 -17.95
N THR A 175 10.50 12.28 -17.44
CA THR A 175 10.23 13.71 -17.31
C THR A 175 9.51 13.99 -16.00
N VAL A 176 9.52 15.26 -15.58
CA VAL A 176 8.71 15.75 -14.44
C VAL A 176 7.23 15.44 -14.65
N ALA A 177 6.74 15.53 -15.89
CA ALA A 177 5.35 15.20 -16.22
C ALA A 177 5.04 13.70 -16.01
N ASP A 178 5.97 12.81 -16.35
CA ASP A 178 5.82 11.37 -16.08
C ASP A 178 5.83 11.10 -14.58
N ALA A 179 6.69 11.78 -13.82
CA ALA A 179 6.76 11.64 -12.36
C ALA A 179 5.45 12.07 -11.70
N ILE A 180 4.91 13.23 -12.07
CA ILE A 180 3.62 13.73 -11.56
C ILE A 180 2.50 12.75 -11.92
N LYS A 181 2.45 12.25 -13.16
CA LYS A 181 1.44 11.27 -13.58
C LYS A 181 1.53 9.96 -12.78
N THR A 182 2.73 9.51 -12.46
CA THR A 182 2.95 8.34 -11.60
C THR A 182 2.44 8.59 -10.18
N ILE A 183 2.71 9.76 -9.60
CA ILE A 183 2.22 10.11 -8.25
C ILE A 183 0.68 10.24 -8.25
N ASP A 184 0.10 10.88 -9.27
CA ASP A 184 -1.35 10.99 -9.44
C ASP A 184 -2.01 9.61 -9.52
N ARG A 185 -1.35 8.63 -10.18
CA ARG A 185 -1.82 7.25 -10.24
C ARG A 185 -1.88 6.62 -8.85
N ILE A 186 -0.78 6.66 -8.09
CA ILE A 186 -0.71 6.09 -6.73
C ILE A 186 -1.84 6.67 -5.88
N LYS A 187 -1.92 7.99 -5.82
CA LYS A 187 -2.93 8.71 -5.04
C LYS A 187 -4.37 8.35 -5.45
N SER A 188 -4.67 8.37 -6.75
CA SER A 188 -6.04 8.13 -7.23
C SER A 188 -6.49 6.67 -7.14
N GLU A 189 -5.57 5.70 -7.16
CA GLU A 189 -5.89 4.29 -6.89
C GLU A 189 -6.23 4.04 -5.41
N GLY A 190 -5.56 4.73 -4.47
CA GLY A 190 -5.87 4.67 -3.03
C GLY A 190 -7.17 5.39 -2.63
N GLU A 191 -7.20 6.72 -2.79
CA GLU A 191 -8.30 7.56 -2.28
C GLU A 191 -9.39 7.94 -3.32
N GLY A 192 -9.14 7.72 -4.61
CA GLY A 192 -10.01 8.16 -5.70
C GLY A 192 -9.75 9.61 -6.12
N VAL A 193 -10.77 10.27 -6.68
CA VAL A 193 -10.68 11.68 -7.09
C VAL A 193 -11.89 12.48 -6.59
N PRO A 194 -11.78 13.81 -6.44
CA PRO A 194 -12.90 14.62 -5.95
C PRO A 194 -14.19 14.40 -6.76
N GLY A 195 -15.27 14.02 -6.07
CA GLY A 195 -16.59 13.80 -6.68
C GLY A 195 -16.75 12.49 -7.44
N SER A 196 -15.77 11.58 -7.42
CA SER A 196 -15.87 10.26 -8.03
C SER A 196 -15.25 9.18 -7.14
N PRO A 197 -15.89 8.01 -6.99
CA PRO A 197 -15.24 6.88 -6.33
C PRO A 197 -14.23 6.17 -7.23
N ASP A 198 -14.17 6.56 -8.50
CA ASP A 198 -13.42 5.83 -9.51
C ASP A 198 -11.93 6.16 -9.48
N ALA A 199 -11.11 5.12 -9.61
CA ALA A 199 -9.70 5.20 -9.94
C ALA A 199 -9.52 5.19 -11.48
N PRO A 200 -8.36 5.58 -12.03
CA PRO A 200 -8.10 5.46 -13.46
C PRO A 200 -8.38 4.05 -13.97
N ALA A 201 -9.21 3.91 -15.02
CA ALA A 201 -9.80 2.65 -15.50
C ALA A 201 -8.80 1.59 -16.03
N ASN A 202 -7.50 1.84 -15.90
CA ASN A 202 -6.45 1.13 -16.61
C ASN A 202 -6.26 -0.31 -16.10
N GLU A 203 -6.63 -0.60 -14.85
CA GLU A 203 -6.41 -1.92 -14.22
C GLU A 203 -7.70 -2.74 -14.00
N GLY A 204 -8.81 -2.34 -14.62
CA GLY A 204 -10.07 -3.12 -14.55
C GLY A 204 -10.76 -3.11 -13.19
N MET A 205 -10.36 -2.20 -12.29
CA MET A 205 -11.13 -1.81 -11.10
C MET A 205 -11.93 -0.56 -11.40
N SER A 206 -13.19 -0.54 -10.98
CA SER A 206 -14.02 0.64 -11.13
C SER A 206 -13.76 1.67 -10.04
N HIS A 207 -13.33 1.27 -8.84
CA HIS A 207 -13.27 2.15 -7.67
C HIS A 207 -11.91 2.11 -6.98
N ALA A 208 -11.56 3.20 -6.30
CA ALA A 208 -10.38 3.30 -5.46
C ALA A 208 -10.50 2.46 -4.17
N HIS A 209 -9.37 2.21 -3.52
CA HIS A 209 -9.27 1.27 -2.39
C HIS A 209 -10.24 1.60 -1.25
N TYR A 210 -10.32 2.87 -0.85
CA TYR A 210 -11.27 3.32 0.17
C TYR A 210 -12.69 2.83 -0.09
N TYR A 211 -13.18 3.01 -1.32
CA TYR A 211 -14.54 2.68 -1.68
C TYR A 211 -14.77 1.17 -1.74
N LEU A 212 -13.77 0.40 -2.16
CA LEU A 212 -13.85 -1.05 -2.17
C LEU A 212 -13.88 -1.64 -0.76
N PHE A 213 -13.03 -1.14 0.13
CA PHE A 213 -13.11 -1.51 1.55
C PHE A 213 -14.46 -1.08 2.15
N LYS A 214 -14.97 0.09 1.77
CA LYS A 214 -16.29 0.56 2.21
C LYS A 214 -17.42 -0.33 1.71
N GLU A 215 -17.40 -0.79 0.46
CA GLU A 215 -18.38 -1.75 -0.07
C GLU A 215 -18.43 -3.02 0.78
N LEU A 216 -17.27 -3.59 1.10
CA LEU A 216 -17.16 -4.78 1.95
C LEU A 216 -17.65 -4.49 3.38
N PHE A 217 -17.26 -3.35 3.95
CA PHE A 217 -17.64 -2.95 5.30
C PHE A 217 -19.16 -2.75 5.45
N VAL A 218 -19.79 -2.06 4.51
CA VAL A 218 -21.25 -1.84 4.51
C VAL A 218 -22.02 -3.01 3.90
N GLN A 219 -21.32 -3.98 3.29
CA GLN A 219 -21.87 -5.17 2.65
C GLN A 219 -22.84 -4.86 1.51
N LYS A 220 -22.54 -3.79 0.76
CA LYS A 220 -23.33 -3.28 -0.35
C LYS A 220 -22.43 -2.69 -1.42
N ARG A 221 -22.69 -3.01 -2.68
CA ARG A 221 -22.02 -2.37 -3.82
C ARG A 221 -22.37 -0.88 -3.89
N LEU A 222 -21.37 -0.08 -4.23
CA LEU A 222 -21.53 1.33 -4.56
C LEU A 222 -22.13 1.43 -5.96
N VAL A 223 -23.18 2.22 -6.10
CA VAL A 223 -23.85 2.45 -7.38
C VAL A 223 -24.15 3.92 -7.56
N LYS A 224 -24.18 4.36 -8.82
CA LYS A 224 -24.64 5.70 -9.17
C LYS A 224 -26.17 5.73 -9.19
N VAL A 225 -26.77 6.66 -8.43
CA VAL A 225 -28.22 6.87 -8.31
C VAL A 225 -28.52 8.32 -8.69
N GLY A 226 -28.93 8.53 -9.95
CA GLY A 226 -29.03 9.88 -10.51
C GLY A 226 -27.63 10.48 -10.69
N ASP A 227 -27.41 11.67 -10.10
CA ASP A 227 -26.11 12.35 -10.12
C ASP A 227 -25.22 11.97 -8.93
N ASP A 228 -25.78 11.32 -7.90
CA ASP A 228 -25.08 10.95 -6.67
C ASP A 228 -24.64 9.48 -6.64
N PHE A 229 -23.73 9.15 -5.72
CA PHE A 229 -23.34 7.77 -5.41
C PHE A 229 -24.00 7.30 -4.11
N SER A 230 -24.33 6.02 -4.04
CA SER A 230 -24.97 5.41 -2.88
C SER A 230 -24.59 3.94 -2.72
N PHE A 231 -24.34 3.52 -1.47
CA PHE A 231 -24.12 2.12 -1.10
C PHE A 231 -25.45 1.34 -1.02
N SER A 232 -26.20 1.37 -2.12
CA SER A 232 -27.53 0.75 -2.23
C SER A 232 -27.59 -0.34 -3.31
N GLY A 233 -26.44 -0.74 -3.85
CA GLY A 233 -26.33 -1.77 -4.87
C GLY A 233 -26.57 -3.19 -4.34
N ALA A 234 -26.12 -4.18 -5.10
CA ALA A 234 -26.21 -5.58 -4.74
C ALA A 234 -25.61 -5.84 -3.34
N PRO A 235 -26.24 -6.68 -2.49
CA PRO A 235 -25.66 -7.09 -1.22
C PRO A 235 -24.35 -7.85 -1.45
N ILE A 236 -23.44 -7.77 -0.49
CA ILE A 236 -22.18 -8.51 -0.45
C ILE A 236 -22.19 -9.40 0.79
N THR A 237 -22.04 -10.69 0.60
CA THR A 237 -21.83 -11.66 1.67
C THR A 237 -20.34 -11.74 1.96
N LEU A 238 -19.94 -11.42 3.18
CA LEU A 238 -18.55 -11.56 3.59
C LEU A 238 -18.15 -13.05 3.57
N PRO A 239 -16.89 -13.35 3.23
CA PRO A 239 -16.41 -14.71 3.13
C PRO A 239 -16.30 -15.40 4.51
N GLY A 240 -16.24 -16.72 4.49
CA GLY A 240 -15.70 -17.49 5.61
C GLY A 240 -14.20 -17.26 5.74
N ILE A 241 -13.69 -17.29 6.98
CA ILE A 241 -12.27 -17.05 7.28
C ILE A 241 -11.67 -18.17 8.13
N ASN A 242 -10.36 -18.30 8.08
CA ASN A 242 -9.54 -18.97 9.10
C ASN A 242 -9.04 -17.92 10.08
N ASP A 243 -9.25 -18.19 11.37
CA ASP A 243 -8.70 -17.36 12.44
C ASP A 243 -7.24 -17.73 12.69
N PHE A 244 -6.44 -16.77 13.14
CA PHE A 244 -5.03 -16.97 13.47
C PHE A 244 -4.55 -15.96 14.50
N ALA A 245 -3.51 -16.33 15.25
CA ALA A 245 -2.92 -15.50 16.29
C ALA A 245 -1.39 -15.67 16.36
N PRO A 246 -0.65 -14.77 17.02
CA PRO A 246 0.77 -14.94 17.25
C PRO A 246 1.06 -16.25 17.99
N SER A 247 2.17 -16.91 17.65
CA SER A 247 2.57 -18.17 18.28
C SER A 247 3.84 -17.99 19.10
N THR A 248 3.88 -18.64 20.27
CA THR A 248 5.08 -18.72 21.12
C THR A 248 5.68 -20.13 21.12
N ALA A 249 5.38 -20.94 20.09
CA ALA A 249 5.86 -22.31 19.99
C ALA A 249 7.37 -22.38 19.74
N GLU A 250 7.99 -23.46 20.23
CA GLU A 250 9.41 -23.75 20.03
C GLU A 250 9.57 -25.12 19.33
N PRO A 251 10.19 -25.17 18.13
CA PRO A 251 10.80 -24.05 17.39
C PRO A 251 9.78 -23.05 16.83
N GLU A 252 10.22 -21.81 16.59
CA GLU A 252 9.42 -20.72 15.99
C GLU A 252 8.82 -21.17 14.64
N LEU A 253 7.49 -21.21 14.55
CA LEU A 253 6.78 -21.65 13.35
C LEU A 253 6.93 -20.68 12.17
N SER A 254 7.02 -19.37 12.45
CA SER A 254 7.21 -18.30 11.46
C SER A 254 8.63 -18.15 10.94
N LEU A 255 9.61 -18.92 11.45
CA LEU A 255 11.03 -18.73 11.12
C LEU A 255 11.31 -18.84 9.61
N ASN A 256 10.70 -19.83 8.94
CA ASN A 256 10.87 -19.97 7.49
C ASN A 256 10.24 -18.81 6.73
N PHE A 257 9.04 -18.36 7.15
CA PHE A 257 8.37 -17.21 6.55
C PHE A 257 9.23 -15.94 6.64
N ARG A 258 9.78 -15.63 7.82
CA ARG A 258 10.68 -14.48 8.03
C ARG A 258 11.96 -14.56 7.20
N ARG A 259 12.51 -15.77 7.02
CA ARG A 259 13.67 -15.99 6.15
C ARG A 259 13.34 -15.67 4.68
N VAL A 260 12.20 -16.16 4.18
CA VAL A 260 11.74 -15.88 2.81
C VAL A 260 11.47 -14.39 2.63
N LEU A 261 10.82 -13.74 3.61
CA LEU A 261 10.59 -12.28 3.60
C LEU A 261 11.90 -11.49 3.51
N THR A 262 12.87 -11.81 4.37
CA THR A 262 14.18 -11.12 4.39
C THR A 262 14.91 -11.28 3.06
N GLY A 263 14.91 -12.49 2.49
CA GLY A 263 15.47 -12.76 1.16
C GLY A 263 14.76 -11.97 0.06
N LEU A 264 13.42 -11.92 0.09
CA LEU A 264 12.62 -11.15 -0.86
C LEU A 264 12.94 -9.66 -0.78
N MET A 265 12.95 -9.07 0.41
CA MET A 265 13.25 -7.65 0.59
C MET A 265 14.65 -7.28 0.08
N THR A 266 15.62 -8.16 0.31
CA THR A 266 16.99 -8.01 -0.22
C THR A 266 17.01 -8.05 -1.75
N SER A 267 16.28 -8.99 -2.34
CA SER A 267 16.14 -9.12 -3.80
C SER A 267 15.43 -7.91 -4.43
N LEU A 268 14.36 -7.43 -3.80
CA LEU A 268 13.62 -6.25 -4.24
C LEU A 268 14.49 -4.99 -4.20
N GLU A 269 15.25 -4.75 -3.12
CA GLU A 269 16.20 -3.62 -3.07
C GLU A 269 17.16 -3.64 -4.27
N SER A 270 17.64 -4.84 -4.63
CA SER A 270 18.60 -5.00 -5.72
C SER A 270 18.06 -4.53 -7.08
N CYS A 271 16.74 -4.55 -7.28
CA CYS A 271 16.11 -4.08 -8.51
C CYS A 271 16.36 -2.58 -8.78
N TRP A 272 16.59 -1.79 -7.73
CA TRP A 272 16.90 -0.36 -7.84
C TRP A 272 18.39 -0.04 -7.69
N THR A 273 19.22 -1.03 -7.36
CA THR A 273 20.65 -0.79 -7.07
C THR A 273 21.61 -1.54 -7.97
N THR A 274 21.12 -2.55 -8.71
CA THR A 274 21.94 -3.44 -9.52
C THR A 274 21.37 -3.48 -10.95
N PRO A 275 22.13 -3.03 -11.97
CA PRO A 275 21.68 -3.11 -13.35
C PRO A 275 21.33 -4.55 -13.79
N GLY A 276 20.14 -4.73 -14.36
CA GLY A 276 19.65 -6.02 -14.84
C GLY A 276 19.09 -6.95 -13.75
N ALA A 277 18.99 -6.49 -12.50
CA ALA A 277 18.23 -7.22 -11.49
C ALA A 277 16.72 -7.12 -11.81
N GLU A 278 16.03 -8.24 -11.68
CA GLU A 278 14.58 -8.34 -11.91
C GLU A 278 13.89 -8.76 -10.60
N PRO A 279 12.61 -8.39 -10.39
CA PRO A 279 11.86 -8.84 -9.23
C PRO A 279 11.81 -10.37 -9.13
N ASP A 280 12.13 -10.89 -7.95
CA ASP A 280 12.06 -12.33 -7.69
C ASP A 280 10.61 -12.80 -7.45
N VAL A 281 9.90 -12.97 -8.56
CA VAL A 281 8.51 -13.42 -8.59
C VAL A 281 8.34 -14.81 -7.95
N SER A 282 9.34 -15.70 -8.07
CA SER A 282 9.30 -17.01 -7.42
C SER A 282 9.22 -16.87 -5.91
N THR A 283 10.10 -16.05 -5.33
CA THR A 283 10.12 -15.80 -3.89
C THR A 283 8.85 -15.10 -3.41
N MET A 284 8.20 -14.26 -4.22
CA MET A 284 6.87 -13.72 -3.91
C MET A 284 5.80 -14.82 -3.75
N PHE A 285 5.79 -15.82 -4.64
CA PHE A 285 4.89 -16.98 -4.53
C PHE A 285 5.23 -17.89 -3.35
N GLU A 286 6.52 -18.05 -3.03
CA GLU A 286 6.97 -18.78 -1.85
C GLU A 286 6.52 -18.10 -0.56
N LEU A 287 6.68 -16.77 -0.47
CA LEU A 287 6.22 -15.98 0.67
C LEU A 287 4.72 -16.15 0.88
N ARG A 288 3.94 -16.03 -0.20
CA ARG A 288 2.49 -16.26 -0.18
C ARG A 288 2.15 -17.65 0.32
N SER A 289 2.80 -18.68 -0.22
CA SER A 289 2.52 -20.08 0.14
C SER A 289 2.82 -20.33 1.62
N ALA A 290 3.96 -19.84 2.12
CA ALA A 290 4.34 -19.95 3.53
C ALA A 290 3.37 -19.19 4.45
N GLY A 291 2.92 -18.00 4.05
CA GLY A 291 1.95 -17.23 4.82
C GLY A 291 0.57 -17.89 4.90
N GLN A 292 0.08 -18.42 3.77
CA GLN A 292 -1.17 -19.18 3.72
C GLN A 292 -1.11 -20.48 4.54
N GLU A 293 0.04 -21.16 4.54
CA GLU A 293 0.26 -22.35 5.37
C GLU A 293 0.18 -22.02 6.87
N LEU A 294 0.86 -20.96 7.32
CA LEU A 294 0.80 -20.51 8.71
C LEU A 294 -0.63 -20.15 9.14
N ILE A 295 -1.34 -19.38 8.31
CA ILE A 295 -2.74 -19.01 8.58
C ILE A 295 -3.64 -20.26 8.62
N GLY A 296 -3.41 -21.25 7.76
CA GLY A 296 -4.10 -22.54 7.80
C GLY A 296 -3.85 -23.34 9.09
N GLN A 297 -2.75 -23.09 9.78
CA GLN A 297 -2.40 -23.66 11.08
C GLN A 297 -2.86 -22.78 12.27
N GLY A 298 -3.52 -21.65 12.00
CA GLY A 298 -3.93 -20.70 13.03
C GLY A 298 -2.80 -19.81 13.57
N VAL A 299 -1.71 -19.66 12.81
CA VAL A 299 -0.50 -18.92 13.21
C VAL A 299 -0.33 -17.66 12.38
N THR A 300 0.05 -16.55 13.02
CA THR A 300 0.34 -15.29 12.33
C THR A 300 1.63 -15.40 11.51
N PRO A 301 1.61 -15.00 10.22
CA PRO A 301 2.84 -14.83 9.46
C PRO A 301 3.54 -13.55 9.91
N GLU A 302 4.62 -13.70 10.69
CA GLU A 302 5.37 -12.58 11.25
C GLU A 302 6.15 -11.83 10.15
N PHE A 303 5.72 -10.62 9.78
CA PHE A 303 6.41 -9.77 8.80
C PHE A 303 7.57 -8.99 9.43
N THR A 304 8.46 -9.70 10.11
CA THR A 304 9.60 -9.12 10.84
C THR A 304 10.92 -9.57 10.23
N TRP A 305 11.91 -8.67 10.26
CA TRP A 305 13.23 -8.93 9.71
C TRP A 305 13.91 -10.06 10.46
N LEU A 306 14.66 -10.89 9.72
CA LEU A 306 15.52 -11.92 10.29
C LEU A 306 16.96 -11.55 9.99
N ASP A 307 17.74 -11.21 11.02
CA ASP A 307 19.16 -10.90 10.82
C ASP A 307 19.88 -12.11 10.21
N PRO A 308 20.67 -11.91 9.14
CA PRO A 308 21.50 -12.97 8.60
C PRO A 308 22.50 -13.42 9.67
N ALA A 309 22.52 -14.73 9.93
CA ALA A 309 23.40 -15.37 10.90
C ALA A 309 24.89 -15.31 10.49
#